data_AF-A0A922YW86-F1
#
_entry.id   AF-A0A922YW86-F1
#
_cell.length_a   1.000
_cell.length_b   1.000
_cell.length_c   1.000
_cell.angle_alpha   90.00
_cell.angle_beta   90.00
_cell.angle_gamma   90.00
#
_symmetry.space_group_name_H-M   'P 1'
#
loop_
_entity.id
_entity.type
_entity.pdbx_description
1 polymer ?
#
loop_
_entity_poly.entity_id
_entity_poly.type
_entity_poly.pdbx_seq_one_letter_code
_entity_poly.pdbx_strand_id
1 'polypeptide(L)' 'FVAKARKALARAEVPYQYLEFGSYISQWRRRNALKMWTGWPTLPMVFVRGVLVGGAEDLNRLLVSGELKELLAK' A
#
# COMPACT_ATOMS: atom_id res chain seq x y z
N PHE A 1 0.99 1.21 -11.12
CA PHE A 1 0.21 1.52 -9.89
C PHE A 1 1.09 1.69 -8.65
N VAL A 2 2.05 0.79 -8.36
CA VAL A 2 2.97 0.90 -7.21
C VAL A 2 3.75 2.23 -7.19
N ALA A 3 4.31 2.63 -8.34
CA ALA A 3 5.02 3.90 -8.46
C ALA A 3 4.13 5.13 -8.17
N LYS A 4 2.83 5.06 -8.45
CA LYS A 4 1.88 6.15 -8.15
C LYS A 4 1.70 6.29 -6.64
N ALA A 5 1.47 5.19 -5.93
CA ALA A 5 1.34 5.18 -4.47
C ALA A 5 2.61 5.74 -3.79
N ARG A 6 3.79 5.31 -4.23
CA ARG A 6 5.08 5.82 -3.71
C ARG A 6 5.26 7.31 -3.94
N LYS A 7 4.94 7.80 -5.15
CA LYS A 7 4.99 9.24 -5.46
C LYS A 7 4.00 10.04 -4.60
N ALA A 8 2.81 9.52 -4.36
CA ALA A 8 1.81 10.17 -3.52
C ALA A 8 2.28 10.29 -2.06
N LEU A 9 2.84 9.22 -1.50
CA LEU A 9 3.42 9.24 -0.14
C LEU A 9 4.62 10.18 -0.05
N ALA A 10 5.50 10.17 -1.06
CA ALA A 10 6.64 11.08 -1.12
C ALA A 10 6.21 12.55 -1.17
N ARG A 11 5.18 12.89 -1.97
CA ARG A 11 4.62 14.24 -2.04
C ARG A 11 3.98 14.68 -0.72
N ALA A 12 3.40 13.73 0.01
CA ALA A 12 2.79 13.97 1.31
C ALA A 12 3.81 13.97 2.47
N GLU A 13 5.10 13.76 2.18
CA GLU A 13 6.18 13.64 3.16
C GLU A 13 5.90 12.59 4.25
N VAL A 14 5.12 11.57 3.90
CA VAL A 14 4.79 10.47 4.82
C VAL A 14 5.91 9.44 4.77
N PRO A 15 6.56 9.11 5.90
CA PRO A 15 7.55 8.05 5.93
C PRO A 15 6.86 6.72 5.61
N TYR A 16 7.43 5.96 4.68
CA TYR A 16 6.91 4.66 4.29
C TYR A 16 8.04 3.67 4.06
N GLN A 17 7.76 2.40 4.35
CA GLN A 17 8.62 1.29 3.97
C GLN A 17 8.06 0.62 2.73
N TYR A 18 8.89 0.48 1.70
CA TYR A 18 8.53 -0.26 0.49
C TYR A 18 9.07 -1.68 0.58
N LEU A 19 8.17 -2.67 0.54
CA LEU A 19 8.51 -4.08 0.47
C LEU A 19 8.28 -4.59 -0.95
N GLU A 20 9.37 -4.94 -1.63
CA GLU A 20 9.32 -5.50 -2.97
C GLU A 20 9.28 -7.03 -2.92
N PHE A 21 8.18 -7.60 -3.41
CA PHE A 21 8.02 -9.05 -3.52
C PHE A 21 8.28 -9.54 -4.95
N GLY A 22 9.44 -9.20 -5.49
CA GLY A 22 9.97 -9.71 -6.76
C GLY A 22 9.16 -9.38 -8.02
N SER A 23 9.71 -9.78 -9.17
CA SER A 23 9.05 -9.72 -10.47
C SER A 23 8.14 -10.94 -10.70
N TYR A 24 7.34 -10.98 -11.77
CA TYR A 24 6.37 -12.06 -12.02
C TYR A 24 6.99 -13.48 -12.04
N ILE A 25 8.28 -13.56 -12.39
CA ILE A 25 9.08 -14.79 -12.50
C ILE A 25 9.72 -15.24 -11.17
N SER A 26 9.68 -14.42 -10.12
CA SER A 26 10.29 -14.74 -8.81
C SER A 26 9.34 -14.38 -7.67
N GLN A 27 9.38 -15.11 -6.55
CA GLN A 27 8.56 -14.81 -5.36
C GLN A 27 7.02 -14.91 -5.56
N TRP A 28 6.53 -15.56 -6.62
CA TRP A 28 5.10 -15.76 -6.88
C TRP A 28 4.35 -16.40 -5.70
N ARG A 29 5.00 -17.34 -4.98
CA ARG A 29 4.46 -17.97 -3.77
C ARG A 29 4.14 -16.96 -2.67
N ARG A 30 5.07 -16.04 -2.38
CA ARG A 30 4.88 -15.00 -1.35
C ARG A 30 3.80 -14.01 -1.76
N ARG A 31 3.76 -13.64 -3.06
CA ARG A 31 2.71 -12.76 -3.59
C ARG A 31 1.31 -13.39 -3.48
N ASN A 32 1.18 -14.67 -3.85
CA ASN A 32 -0.09 -15.38 -3.73
C ASN A 32 -0.48 -15.57 -2.26
N ALA A 33 0.46 -15.95 -1.38
CA ALA A 33 0.19 -16.05 0.05
C ALA A 33 -0.30 -14.70 0.62
N LEU A 34 0.32 -13.59 0.23
CA LEU A 34 -0.10 -12.26 0.68
C LEU A 34 -1.52 -11.94 0.21
N LYS A 35 -1.84 -12.19 -1.07
CA LYS A 35 -3.21 -12.00 -1.61
C LYS A 35 -4.25 -12.87 -0.88
N MET A 36 -3.91 -14.12 -0.58
CA MET A 36 -4.80 -15.03 0.13
C MET A 36 -5.00 -14.59 1.58
N TRP A 37 -3.94 -14.14 2.25
CA TRP A 37 -4.00 -13.72 3.65
C TRP A 37 -4.76 -12.41 3.83
N THR A 38 -4.58 -11.45 2.92
CA THR A 38 -5.25 -10.15 2.99
C THR A 38 -6.65 -10.15 2.39
N GLY A 39 -7.00 -11.17 1.60
CA GLY A 39 -8.20 -11.18 0.77
C GLY A 39 -8.17 -10.14 -0.37
N TRP A 40 -7.04 -9.47 -0.60
CA TRP A 40 -6.96 -8.37 -1.56
C TRP A 40 -6.35 -8.84 -2.89
N PRO A 41 -7.00 -8.59 -4.04
CA PRO A 41 -6.61 -9.21 -5.30
C PRO A 41 -5.42 -8.54 -6.01
N THR A 42 -5.18 -7.25 -5.75
CA THR A 42 -4.32 -6.39 -6.58
C THR A 42 -3.15 -5.77 -5.81
N LEU A 43 -2.15 -5.24 -6.54
CA LEU A 43 -1.03 -4.49 -5.98
C LEU A 43 -1.01 -3.07 -6.55
N PRO A 44 -0.58 -2.05 -5.79
CA PRO A 44 0.00 -2.12 -4.45
C PRO A 44 -1.05 -2.40 -3.36
N MET A 45 -0.64 -3.07 -2.29
CA MET A 45 -1.37 -3.13 -1.03
C MET A 45 -0.72 -2.14 -0.08
N VAL A 46 -1.51 -1.23 0.47
CA VAL A 46 -1.04 -0.20 1.40
C VAL A 46 -1.53 -0.55 2.80
N PHE A 47 -0.60 -0.62 3.74
CA PHE A 47 -0.89 -0.89 5.14
C PHE A 47 -0.55 0.32 5.98
N VAL A 48 -1.44 0.67 6.90
CA VAL A 48 -1.22 1.72 7.90
C VAL A 48 -1.39 1.07 9.26
N ARG A 49 -0.33 1.08 10.08
CA ARG A 49 -0.32 0.48 11.43
C ARG A 49 -0.84 -0.97 11.47
N GLY A 50 -0.48 -1.77 10.46
CA GLY A 50 -0.89 -3.18 10.36
C GLY A 50 -2.27 -3.42 9.75
N VAL A 51 -3.03 -2.37 9.43
CA VAL A 51 -4.34 -2.46 8.79
C VAL A 51 -4.21 -2.21 7.30
N LEU A 52 -4.81 -3.08 6.47
CA LEU A 52 -4.88 -2.88 5.02
C LEU A 52 -5.88 -1.75 4.73
N VAL A 53 -5.41 -0.66 4.12
CA VAL A 53 -6.27 0.48 3.73
C VAL A 53 -6.68 0.42 2.26
N GLY A 54 -6.02 -0.43 1.46
CA GLY A 54 -6.39 -0.69 0.07
C GLY A 54 -5.26 -0.42 -0.93
N GLY A 55 -5.66 0.05 -2.12
CA GLY A 55 -4.79 0.24 -3.27
C GLY A 55 -4.18 1.63 -3.41
N ALA A 56 -3.62 1.91 -4.59
CA ALA A 56 -3.06 3.23 -4.91
C ALA A 56 -4.15 4.32 -4.99
N GLU A 57 -5.35 3.98 -5.44
CA GLU A 57 -6.46 4.93 -5.56
C GLU A 57 -7.08 5.22 -4.19
N ASP A 58 -7.27 4.20 -3.35
CA ASP A 58 -7.74 4.37 -1.98
C ASP A 58 -6.77 5.21 -1.17
N LEU A 59 -5.47 4.94 -1.27
CA LEU A 59 -4.45 5.78 -0.65
C LEU A 59 -4.54 7.24 -1.13
N ASN A 60 -4.75 7.48 -2.41
CA ASN A 60 -4.90 8.84 -2.93
C ASN A 60 -6.17 9.52 -2.37
N ARG A 61 -7.27 8.77 -2.23
CA ARG A 61 -8.50 9.27 -1.60
C ARG A 61 -8.28 9.61 -0.12
N LEU A 62 -7.56 8.77 0.62
CA LEU A 62 -7.22 8.99 2.03
C LEU A 62 -6.28 10.20 2.21
N LEU A 63 -5.39 10.43 1.26
CA LEU A 63 -4.53 11.62 1.23
C LEU A 63 -5.32 12.90 0.99
N VAL A 64 -6.25 12.88 0.02
CA VAL A 64 -7.08 14.04 -0.33
C VAL A 64 -8.08 14.38 0.78
N SER A 65 -8.70 13.37 1.40
CA SER A 65 -9.63 13.56 2.52
C SER A 65 -8.93 13.97 3.82
N GLY A 66 -7.62 13.76 3.94
CA GLY A 66 -6.87 14.00 5.18
C GLY A 66 -6.96 12.87 6.20
N GLU A 67 -7.82 11.87 5.98
CA GLU A 67 -8.03 10.71 6.86
C GLU A 67 -6.73 9.92 7.09
N LEU A 68 -5.82 9.89 6.10
CA LEU A 68 -4.52 9.25 6.27
C LEU A 68 -3.72 9.85 7.44
N LYS A 69 -3.78 11.18 7.65
CA LYS A 69 -3.07 11.83 8.75
C LYS A 69 -3.64 11.43 10.10
N GLU A 70 -4.96 11.28 10.18
CA GLU A 70 -5.63 10.82 11.40
C GLU A 70 -5.28 9.36 11.72
N LEU A 71 -5.27 8.49 10.70
CA LEU A 71 -4.82 7.10 10.85
C LEU A 71 -3.36 6.99 11.29
N LEU A 72 -2.50 7.91 10.83
CA LEU A 72 -1.10 7.98 11.25
C LEU A 72 -0.92 8.59 12.64
N ALA A 73 -1.83 9.44 13.11
CA ALA A 73 -1.76 10.08 14.43
C ALA A 73 -2.21 9.18 15.58
N LYS A 74 -3.02 8.14 15.31
CA LYS A 74 -3.50 7.16 16.30
C LYS A 74 -2.46 6.12 16.68
#